data_AF-A0A160HY45-F1
#
_entry.id   AF-A0A160HY45-F1
#
_cell.length_a   1.000
_cell.length_b   1.000
_cell.length_c   1.000
_cell.angle_alpha   90.00
_cell.angle_beta   90.00
_cell.angle_gamma   90.00
#
_symmetry.space_group_name_H-M   'P 1'
#
loop_
_entity.id
_entity.type
_entity.pdbx_description
1 polymer ?
#
loop_
_entity_poly.entity_id
_entity_poly.type
_entity_poly.pdbx_seq_one_letter_code
_entity_poly.pdbx_strand_id
1 'polypeptide(L)'
;MWRSLFAFLSVCFVLTFAGGARAAGPCHTNADGWQAQGLANAASAYGMEWAPFGAAEWGWQAYLPLIQRELHTTCGPGTPIFASQLAGFQQTHGLTPTGLFDAATFQVFRGLWQERRPFVMARVGGACPEPPPINQLGYLVESEEHADRLTRLLRRDVLDAYRRLVAAARVEVPEVGADPELLQIFSGFRDPEADAARCAQQGNCDGLRRAVCSPHRTGTAVDLYVGQAPGLGVDSTTPASREYMARSATYRWLVTNAGRFGFVPYVYEPWHWEYVKPWDPSFAP
;
A
#
# COMPACT_ATOMS: atom_id res chain seq x y z
N MET A 1 11.16 -68.63 62.87
CA MET A 1 12.12 -68.37 61.78
C MET A 1 11.60 -67.16 61.01
N TRP A 2 12.44 -66.14 60.83
CA TRP A 2 12.43 -65.09 59.78
C TRP A 2 11.09 -64.53 59.25
N ARG A 3 10.85 -63.24 59.01
CA ARG A 3 11.56 -61.94 59.11
C ARG A 3 10.69 -60.99 58.24
N SER A 4 10.59 -59.70 58.60
CA SER A 4 10.58 -58.57 57.63
C SER A 4 9.33 -58.38 56.71
N LEU A 5 8.88 -57.19 56.32
CA LEU A 5 9.31 -55.80 56.51
C LEU A 5 8.15 -54.87 56.07
N PHE A 6 8.07 -53.70 56.70
CA PHE A 6 7.28 -52.53 56.29
C PHE A 6 7.61 -52.05 54.86
N ALA A 7 6.63 -51.47 54.15
CA ALA A 7 6.83 -50.24 53.35
C ALA A 7 5.50 -49.66 52.82
N PHE A 8 5.14 -48.48 53.32
CA PHE A 8 4.26 -47.51 52.68
C PHE A 8 4.93 -46.99 51.40
N LEU A 9 4.19 -46.89 50.29
CA LEU A 9 4.63 -46.18 49.09
C LEU A 9 3.50 -45.26 48.62
N SER A 10 3.53 -44.03 49.15
CA SER A 10 2.81 -42.88 48.60
C SER A 10 3.55 -42.42 47.33
N VAL A 11 2.92 -42.58 46.17
CA VAL A 11 3.43 -42.03 44.91
C VAL A 11 2.89 -40.61 44.75
N CYS A 12 3.74 -39.62 45.04
CA CYS A 12 3.49 -38.23 44.66
C CYS A 12 3.83 -38.05 43.17
N PHE A 13 2.81 -37.90 42.33
CA PHE A 13 2.97 -37.47 40.94
C PHE A 13 3.19 -35.95 40.92
N VAL A 14 4.44 -35.52 40.83
CA VAL A 14 4.77 -34.11 40.55
C VAL A 14 4.75 -33.93 39.03
N LEU A 15 3.64 -33.41 38.50
CA LEU A 15 3.55 -32.90 37.14
C LEU A 15 4.32 -31.56 37.08
N THR A 16 5.59 -31.61 36.72
CA THR A 16 6.32 -30.42 36.29
C THR A 16 5.84 -30.01 34.90
N PHE A 17 4.87 -29.10 34.83
CA PHE A 17 4.61 -28.33 33.63
C PHE A 17 5.75 -27.31 33.44
N ALA A 18 6.88 -27.77 32.92
CA ALA A 18 7.84 -26.88 32.28
C ALA A 18 7.23 -26.44 30.94
N GLY A 19 6.35 -25.44 30.99
CA GLY A 19 5.95 -24.69 29.81
C GLY A 19 7.17 -23.99 29.26
N GLY A 20 7.89 -24.63 28.35
CA GLY A 20 8.99 -24.02 27.62
C GLY A 20 8.46 -22.77 26.94
N ALA A 21 8.86 -21.60 27.43
CA ALA A 21 8.66 -20.34 26.74
C ALA A 21 9.30 -20.49 25.36
N ARG A 22 8.49 -20.68 24.32
CA ARG A 22 8.98 -20.55 22.94
C ARG A 22 9.56 -19.15 22.86
N ALA A 23 10.84 -19.04 22.50
CA ALA A 23 11.46 -17.75 22.22
C ALA A 23 10.55 -17.03 21.24
N ALA A 24 10.01 -15.88 21.67
CA ALA A 24 9.13 -15.11 20.82
C ALA A 24 9.91 -14.72 19.55
N GLY A 25 9.28 -14.85 18.38
CA GLY A 25 9.96 -14.62 17.09
C GLY A 25 10.54 -13.19 16.98
N PRO A 26 11.32 -12.90 15.92
CA PRO A 26 12.07 -11.64 15.79
C PRO A 26 11.22 -10.36 15.90
N CYS A 27 9.91 -10.43 15.60
CA CYS A 27 9.01 -9.28 15.78
C CYS A 27 8.63 -8.99 17.24
N HIS A 28 8.92 -9.90 18.17
CA HIS A 28 8.56 -9.79 19.58
C HIS A 28 9.75 -9.49 20.49
N THR A 29 10.93 -9.23 19.94
CA THR A 29 12.02 -8.59 20.69
C THR A 29 11.59 -7.18 21.12
N ASN A 30 12.12 -6.67 22.23
CA ASN A 30 11.69 -5.43 22.89
C ASN A 30 10.30 -5.48 23.55
N ALA A 31 9.79 -6.69 23.84
CA ALA A 31 8.51 -6.86 24.54
C ALA A 31 8.45 -6.07 25.86
N ASP A 32 9.54 -6.03 26.61
CA ASP A 32 9.62 -5.36 27.92
C ASP A 32 9.33 -3.84 27.87
N GLY A 33 9.46 -3.19 26.70
CA GLY A 33 9.19 -1.76 26.53
C GLY A 33 7.96 -1.43 25.70
N TRP A 34 7.53 -2.32 24.80
CA TRP A 34 6.58 -1.98 23.72
C TRP A 34 5.42 -2.96 23.55
N GLN A 35 5.30 -3.99 24.39
CA GLN A 35 4.24 -4.99 24.25
C GLN A 35 2.82 -4.39 24.37
N ALA A 36 2.60 -3.47 25.30
CA ALA A 36 1.30 -2.83 25.50
C ALA A 36 0.89 -2.00 24.27
N GLN A 37 1.84 -1.24 23.70
CA GLN A 37 1.63 -0.43 22.50
C GLN A 37 1.38 -1.30 21.28
N GLY A 38 2.11 -2.41 21.13
CA GLY A 38 1.83 -3.41 20.09
C GLY A 38 0.39 -3.90 20.18
N LEU A 39 -0.06 -4.34 21.36
CA LEU A 39 -1.45 -4.80 21.54
C LEU A 39 -2.49 -3.70 21.24
N ALA A 40 -2.24 -2.46 21.67
CA ALA A 40 -3.09 -1.32 21.37
C ALA A 40 -3.17 -1.04 19.86
N ASN A 41 -2.04 -1.10 19.16
CA ASN A 41 -1.98 -0.94 17.70
C ASN A 41 -2.69 -2.07 16.96
N ALA A 42 -2.61 -3.31 17.45
CA ALA A 42 -3.41 -4.41 16.88
C ALA A 42 -4.91 -4.13 16.96
N ALA A 43 -5.39 -3.62 18.10
CA ALA A 43 -6.80 -3.27 18.27
C ALA A 43 -7.20 -2.07 17.37
N SER A 44 -6.40 -1.01 17.38
CA SER A 44 -6.69 0.20 16.60
C SER A 44 -6.63 -0.04 15.09
N ALA A 45 -5.79 -0.97 14.63
CA ALA A 45 -5.68 -1.33 13.21
C ALA A 45 -7.01 -1.76 12.61
N TYR A 46 -7.91 -2.36 13.39
CA TYR A 46 -9.24 -2.77 12.95
C TYR A 46 -10.36 -1.84 13.39
N GLY A 47 -10.20 -1.18 14.55
CA GLY A 47 -11.32 -0.51 15.24
C GLY A 47 -11.21 1.00 15.39
N MET A 48 -10.11 1.63 15.00
CA MET A 48 -9.95 3.08 15.14
C MET A 48 -10.96 3.81 14.25
N GLU A 49 -11.82 4.63 14.84
CA GLU A 49 -12.70 5.54 14.09
C GLU A 49 -11.97 6.85 13.78
N TRP A 50 -11.98 7.25 12.52
CA TRP A 50 -11.22 8.41 12.02
C TRP A 50 -11.64 8.78 10.59
N ALA A 51 -11.08 9.88 10.06
CA ALA A 51 -11.39 10.38 8.72
C ALA A 51 -10.14 10.91 7.99
N PRO A 52 -9.18 10.05 7.61
CA PRO A 52 -7.88 10.49 7.07
C PRO A 52 -7.99 11.21 5.72
N PHE A 53 -9.09 11.03 4.99
CA PHE A 53 -9.38 11.72 3.73
C PHE A 53 -10.77 12.39 3.73
N GLY A 54 -11.28 12.74 4.92
CA GLY A 54 -12.54 13.47 5.10
C GLY A 54 -13.79 12.59 5.24
N ALA A 55 -13.79 11.39 4.65
CA ALA A 55 -14.82 10.38 4.91
C ALA A 55 -14.46 9.56 6.17
N ALA A 56 -15.46 9.27 7.00
CA ALA A 56 -15.29 8.42 8.17
C ALA A 56 -15.00 6.96 7.75
N GLU A 57 -14.08 6.32 8.46
CA GLU A 57 -13.69 4.93 8.27
C GLU A 57 -13.25 4.29 9.60
N TRP A 58 -13.11 2.96 9.58
CA TRP A 58 -12.72 2.15 10.75
C TRP A 58 -11.46 1.36 10.46
N GLY A 59 -10.51 1.45 11.37
CA GLY A 59 -9.21 0.81 11.25
C GLY A 59 -8.33 1.46 10.18
N TRP A 60 -7.09 1.02 10.11
CA TRP A 60 -6.06 1.58 9.25
C TRP A 60 -5.28 0.51 8.47
N GLN A 61 -5.78 -0.73 8.45
CA GLN A 61 -5.18 -1.86 7.72
C GLN A 61 -4.92 -1.57 6.24
N ALA A 62 -5.77 -0.77 5.58
CA ALA A 62 -5.59 -0.37 4.19
C ALA A 62 -4.26 0.37 3.93
N TYR A 63 -3.69 1.00 4.96
CA TYR A 63 -2.43 1.76 4.87
C TYR A 63 -1.22 1.00 5.42
N LEU A 64 -1.43 -0.14 6.06
CA LEU A 64 -0.39 -0.88 6.77
C LEU A 64 0.84 -1.18 5.90
N PRO A 65 0.73 -1.64 4.63
CA PRO A 65 1.91 -1.89 3.81
C PRO A 65 2.80 -0.64 3.62
N LEU A 66 2.19 0.54 3.42
CA LEU A 66 2.92 1.80 3.26
C LEU A 66 3.56 2.24 4.58
N ILE A 67 2.83 2.10 5.69
CA ILE A 67 3.37 2.38 7.03
C ILE A 67 4.57 1.48 7.32
N GLN A 68 4.44 0.18 7.08
CA GLN A 68 5.52 -0.80 7.23
C GLN A 68 6.76 -0.45 6.39
N ARG A 69 6.55 0.02 5.15
CA ARG A 69 7.63 0.49 4.28
C ARG A 69 8.34 1.71 4.85
N GLU A 70 7.60 2.69 5.35
CA GLU A 70 8.17 3.92 5.94
C GLU A 70 8.89 3.65 7.28
N LEU A 71 8.38 2.69 8.05
CA LEU A 71 8.98 2.25 9.31
C LEU A 71 10.12 1.24 9.13
N HIS A 72 10.45 0.87 7.89
CA HIS A 72 11.45 -0.13 7.56
C HIS A 72 11.27 -1.47 8.32
N THR A 73 10.03 -1.94 8.43
CA THR A 73 9.70 -3.18 9.15
C THR A 73 8.65 -4.01 8.43
N THR A 74 8.78 -5.34 8.50
CA THR A 74 7.74 -6.28 8.04
C THR A 74 6.86 -6.77 9.18
N CYS A 75 7.17 -6.40 10.42
CA CYS A 75 6.43 -6.83 11.59
C CYS A 75 5.05 -6.18 11.66
N GLY A 76 4.06 -6.96 12.08
CA GLY A 76 2.66 -6.51 12.14
C GLY A 76 2.41 -5.47 13.23
N PRO A 77 1.27 -4.76 13.17
CA PRO A 77 0.92 -3.70 14.11
C PRO A 77 0.88 -4.18 15.57
N GLY A 78 0.54 -5.45 15.77
CA GLY A 78 0.47 -6.12 17.07
C GLY A 78 1.79 -6.40 17.78
N THR A 79 2.91 -5.93 17.23
CA THR A 79 4.24 -6.37 17.64
C THR A 79 5.02 -5.26 18.35
N PRO A 80 5.84 -5.59 19.37
CA PRO A 80 6.75 -4.65 20.01
C PRO A 80 7.69 -3.94 19.03
N ILE A 81 8.18 -4.66 17.99
CA ILE A 81 9.04 -4.06 16.97
C ILE A 81 8.31 -2.97 16.17
N PHE A 82 7.07 -3.20 15.76
CA PHE A 82 6.30 -2.17 15.05
C PHE A 82 6.13 -0.92 15.90
N ALA A 83 5.73 -1.08 17.17
CA ALA A 83 5.56 0.04 18.09
C ALA A 83 6.87 0.80 18.34
N SER A 84 7.99 0.09 18.50
CA SER A 84 9.32 0.69 18.65
C SER A 84 9.74 1.49 17.42
N GLN A 85 9.52 0.97 16.20
CA GLN A 85 9.86 1.69 14.96
C GLN A 85 8.95 2.90 14.77
N LEU A 86 7.67 2.77 15.09
CA LEU A 86 6.72 3.88 15.05
C LEU A 86 7.11 5.00 16.01
N ALA A 87 7.57 4.67 17.22
CA ALA A 87 8.09 5.65 18.17
C ALA A 87 9.34 6.38 17.64
N GLY A 88 10.26 5.65 16.99
CA GLY A 88 11.43 6.25 16.32
C GLY A 88 11.03 7.20 15.19
N PHE A 89 10.08 6.80 14.35
CA PHE A 89 9.51 7.66 13.30
C PHE A 89 8.89 8.92 13.92
N GLN A 90 8.02 8.78 14.92
CA GLN A 90 7.41 9.90 15.63
C GLN A 90 8.46 10.88 16.15
N GLN A 91 9.50 10.38 16.83
CA GLN A 91 10.60 11.21 17.33
C GLN A 91 11.29 11.99 16.21
N THR A 92 11.61 11.32 15.10
CA THR A 92 12.35 11.91 13.98
C THR A 92 11.54 12.99 13.25
N HIS A 93 10.21 12.92 13.33
CA HIS A 93 9.28 13.89 12.75
C HIS A 93 8.68 14.87 13.77
N GLY A 94 9.29 15.01 14.96
CA GLY A 94 8.89 16.01 15.95
C GLY A 94 7.56 15.73 16.66
N LEU A 95 7.08 14.49 16.60
CA LEU A 95 5.94 14.00 17.36
C LEU A 95 6.40 13.37 18.68
N THR A 96 5.48 13.26 19.65
CA THR A 96 5.73 12.50 20.88
C THR A 96 5.93 11.01 20.51
N PRO A 97 7.04 10.35 20.92
CA PRO A 97 7.36 8.99 20.53
C PRO A 97 6.59 7.95 21.36
N THR A 98 5.27 7.90 21.18
CA THR A 98 4.37 7.03 21.94
C THR A 98 4.39 5.57 21.47
N GLY A 99 4.85 5.32 20.24
CA GLY A 99 4.76 4.01 19.58
C GLY A 99 3.33 3.56 19.30
N LEU A 100 2.34 4.45 19.48
CA LEU A 100 0.94 4.24 19.17
C LEU A 100 0.60 4.92 17.85
N PHE A 101 -0.11 4.21 16.98
CA PHE A 101 -0.64 4.82 15.76
C PHE A 101 -1.81 5.73 16.11
N ASP A 102 -1.75 6.97 15.61
CA ASP A 102 -2.80 7.97 15.78
C ASP A 102 -2.94 8.85 14.53
N ALA A 103 -3.96 9.72 14.54
CA ALA A 103 -4.26 10.59 13.42
C ALA A 103 -3.13 11.58 13.12
N ALA A 104 -2.44 12.11 14.14
CA ALA A 104 -1.33 13.04 13.97
C ALA A 104 -0.14 12.37 13.26
N THR A 105 0.18 11.14 13.66
CA THR A 105 1.22 10.33 13.03
C THR A 105 0.86 10.01 11.58
N PHE A 106 -0.41 9.69 11.30
CA PHE A 106 -0.86 9.48 9.92
C PHE A 106 -0.79 10.74 9.06
N GLN A 107 -1.04 11.94 9.63
CA GLN A 107 -0.90 13.18 8.86
C GLN A 107 0.52 13.38 8.35
N VAL A 108 1.53 13.02 9.15
CA VAL A 108 2.94 13.06 8.72
C VAL A 108 3.19 12.05 7.61
N PHE A 109 2.80 10.79 7.79
CA PHE A 109 2.93 9.76 6.73
C PHE A 109 2.28 10.22 5.42
N ARG A 110 1.05 10.72 5.50
CA ARG A 110 0.30 11.24 4.36
C ARG A 110 1.03 12.39 3.69
N GLY A 111 1.60 13.33 4.46
CA GLY A 111 2.42 14.42 3.94
C GLY A 111 3.60 13.90 3.12
N LEU A 112 4.41 13.04 3.71
CA LEU A 112 5.58 12.44 3.06
C LEU A 112 5.21 11.72 1.75
N TRP A 113 4.13 10.95 1.73
CA TRP A 113 3.69 10.24 0.53
C TRP A 113 3.15 11.18 -0.55
N GLN A 114 2.47 12.27 -0.16
CA GLN A 114 1.98 13.27 -1.12
C GLN A 114 3.12 14.10 -1.71
N GLU A 115 4.14 14.43 -0.92
CA GLU A 115 5.32 15.17 -1.38
C GLU A 115 6.13 14.41 -2.43
N ARG A 116 6.10 13.07 -2.37
CA ARG A 116 6.72 12.20 -3.38
C ARG A 116 6.00 12.24 -4.74
N ARG A 117 4.84 12.88 -4.86
CA ARG A 117 4.03 12.98 -6.10
C ARG A 117 4.18 14.36 -6.73
N PRO A 118 5.02 14.53 -7.78
CA PRO A 118 5.29 15.84 -8.39
C PRO A 118 4.03 16.54 -8.89
N PHE A 119 3.03 15.81 -9.38
CA PHE A 119 1.77 16.40 -9.81
C PHE A 119 1.03 17.07 -8.64
N VAL A 120 1.03 16.44 -7.46
CA VAL A 120 0.42 17.00 -6.25
C VAL A 120 1.17 18.26 -5.83
N MET A 121 2.50 18.24 -5.85
CA MET A 121 3.32 19.40 -5.50
C MET A 121 3.14 20.56 -6.48
N ALA A 122 3.00 20.29 -7.78
CA ALA A 122 2.65 21.31 -8.76
C ALA A 122 1.30 21.96 -8.45
N ARG A 123 0.27 21.16 -8.12
CA ARG A 123 -1.05 21.70 -7.75
C ARG A 123 -1.04 22.52 -6.46
N VAL A 124 -0.27 22.10 -5.45
CA VAL A 124 -0.08 22.89 -4.23
C VAL A 124 0.55 24.25 -4.55
N GLY A 125 1.46 24.31 -5.52
CA GLY A 125 2.03 25.55 -6.05
C GLY A 125 1.11 26.35 -7.00
N GLY A 126 -0.14 25.94 -7.18
CA GLY A 126 -1.10 26.60 -8.07
C GLY A 126 -0.96 26.27 -9.56
N ALA A 127 -0.10 25.32 -9.92
CA ALA A 127 0.11 24.89 -11.30
C ALA A 127 -0.71 23.64 -11.64
N CYS A 128 -1.12 23.53 -12.91
CA CYS A 128 -1.64 22.29 -13.45
C CYS A 128 -0.75 21.84 -14.61
N PRO A 129 0.02 20.73 -14.46
CA PRO A 129 0.90 20.25 -15.53
C PRO A 129 0.15 19.99 -16.85
N GLU A 130 0.73 20.46 -17.95
CA GLU A 130 0.18 20.29 -19.29
C GLU A 130 0.26 18.84 -19.78
N PRO A 131 -0.68 18.40 -20.66
CA PRO A 131 -0.59 17.09 -21.27
C PRO A 131 0.64 17.00 -22.18
N PRO A 132 1.23 15.80 -22.32
CA PRO A 132 2.34 15.60 -23.23
C PRO A 132 1.87 15.72 -24.70
N PRO A 133 2.75 16.12 -25.62
CA PRO A 133 2.49 16.02 -27.05
C PRO A 133 2.12 14.58 -27.45
N ILE A 134 1.20 14.42 -28.42
CA ILE A 134 0.70 13.12 -28.87
C ILE A 134 1.83 12.17 -29.29
N ASN A 135 2.91 12.68 -29.89
CA ASN A 135 4.05 11.85 -30.31
C ASN A 135 4.82 11.22 -29.14
N GLN A 136 4.67 11.74 -27.91
CA GLN A 136 5.24 11.16 -26.69
C GLN A 136 4.33 10.10 -26.06
N LEU A 137 3.11 9.94 -26.56
CA LEU A 137 2.20 8.89 -26.13
C LEU A 137 2.41 7.61 -26.95
N GLY A 138 2.23 6.47 -26.29
CA GLY A 138 2.22 5.15 -26.90
C GLY A 138 0.97 4.39 -26.48
N TYR A 139 0.50 3.50 -27.36
CA TYR A 139 -0.60 2.58 -27.08
C TYR A 139 -0.11 1.41 -26.24
N LEU A 140 -1.00 0.96 -25.35
CA LEU A 140 -0.89 -0.34 -24.72
C LEU A 140 -1.14 -1.42 -25.79
N VAL A 141 -0.54 -2.60 -25.57
CA VAL A 141 -0.95 -3.81 -26.31
C VAL A 141 -2.09 -4.51 -25.57
N GLU A 142 -2.83 -5.39 -26.25
CA GLU A 142 -4.00 -6.09 -25.70
C GLU A 142 -3.72 -6.76 -24.34
N SER A 143 -2.56 -7.41 -24.17
CA SER A 143 -2.21 -8.07 -22.92
C SER A 143 -1.92 -7.11 -21.75
N GLU A 144 -1.77 -5.82 -22.01
CA GLU A 144 -1.54 -4.77 -21.00
C GLU A 144 -2.85 -4.08 -20.56
N GLU A 145 -3.94 -4.29 -21.29
CA GLU A 145 -5.25 -3.65 -21.04
C GLU A 145 -6.11 -4.51 -20.11
N HIS A 146 -6.65 -3.89 -19.06
CA HIS A 146 -7.66 -4.52 -18.22
C HIS A 146 -9.05 -4.21 -18.79
N ALA A 147 -9.73 -5.25 -19.30
CA ALA A 147 -11.00 -5.24 -20.03
C ALA A 147 -10.99 -4.55 -21.41
N ASP A 148 -12.04 -4.80 -22.21
CA ASP A 148 -12.25 -4.59 -23.68
C ASP A 148 -12.07 -3.16 -24.26
N ARG A 149 -11.23 -2.31 -23.68
CA ARG A 149 -10.95 -0.95 -24.17
C ARG A 149 -9.53 -0.86 -24.71
N LEU A 150 -9.36 -1.25 -25.98
CA LEU A 150 -8.09 -1.40 -26.70
C LEU A 150 -7.37 -0.08 -27.08
N THR A 151 -7.58 1.02 -26.35
CA THR A 151 -7.09 2.34 -26.79
C THR A 151 -6.50 3.20 -25.68
N ARG A 152 -6.10 2.62 -24.54
CA ARG A 152 -5.44 3.43 -23.51
C ARG A 152 -4.05 3.83 -23.98
N LEU A 153 -3.64 5.01 -23.53
CA LEU A 153 -2.36 5.62 -23.86
C LEU A 153 -1.60 5.89 -22.58
N LEU A 154 -0.28 5.87 -22.65
CA LEU A 154 0.62 6.39 -21.62
C LEU A 154 1.80 7.08 -22.30
N ARG A 155 2.53 7.90 -21.53
CA ARG A 155 3.81 8.42 -22.02
C ARG A 155 4.77 7.24 -22.27
N ARG A 156 5.54 7.29 -23.35
CA ARG A 156 6.36 6.16 -23.82
C ARG A 156 7.37 5.64 -22.78
N ASP A 157 8.02 6.55 -22.06
CA ASP A 157 8.95 6.21 -20.97
C ASP A 157 8.24 5.57 -19.76
N VAL A 158 6.97 5.92 -19.53
CA VAL A 158 6.12 5.32 -18.50
C VAL A 158 5.74 3.90 -18.92
N LEU A 159 5.41 3.66 -20.19
CA LEU A 159 5.21 2.30 -20.72
C LEU A 159 6.45 1.43 -20.55
N ASP A 160 7.63 1.95 -20.88
CA ASP A 160 8.88 1.19 -20.73
C ASP A 160 9.21 0.91 -19.26
N ALA A 161 8.85 1.80 -18.34
CA ALA A 161 8.96 1.56 -16.91
C ALA A 161 7.95 0.53 -16.40
N TYR A 162 6.69 0.64 -16.82
CA TYR A 162 5.62 -0.29 -16.51
C TYR A 162 5.96 -1.71 -16.96
N ARG A 163 6.43 -1.89 -18.20
CA ARG A 163 6.81 -3.21 -18.74
C ARG A 163 7.92 -3.87 -17.93
N ARG A 164 8.93 -3.10 -17.50
CA ARG A 164 10.01 -3.59 -16.63
C ARG A 164 9.49 -3.97 -15.25
N LEU A 165 8.58 -3.17 -14.69
CA LEU A 165 7.92 -3.46 -13.41
C LEU A 165 7.12 -4.76 -13.48
N VAL A 166 6.27 -4.92 -14.51
CA VAL A 166 5.45 -6.12 -14.70
C VAL A 166 6.32 -7.34 -14.92
N ALA A 167 7.35 -7.24 -15.77
CA ALA A 167 8.28 -8.34 -16.00
C ALA A 167 8.94 -8.83 -14.70
N ALA A 168 9.37 -7.91 -13.83
CA ALA A 168 9.92 -8.27 -12.53
C ALA A 168 8.86 -8.90 -11.61
N ALA A 169 7.68 -8.30 -11.51
CA ALA A 169 6.59 -8.81 -10.67
C ALA A 169 6.15 -10.23 -11.06
N ARG A 170 6.07 -10.53 -12.36
CA ARG A 170 5.72 -11.87 -12.88
C ARG A 170 6.73 -12.95 -12.46
N VAL A 171 7.99 -12.58 -12.23
CA VAL A 171 9.04 -13.49 -11.75
C VAL A 171 9.06 -13.57 -10.22
N GLU A 172 8.90 -12.43 -9.54
CA GLU A 172 9.11 -12.31 -8.10
C GLU A 172 7.85 -12.64 -7.28
N VAL A 173 6.65 -12.60 -7.87
CA VAL A 173 5.37 -12.82 -7.19
C VAL A 173 4.60 -13.96 -7.84
N PRO A 174 4.47 -15.14 -7.19
CA PRO A 174 3.76 -16.29 -7.76
C PRO A 174 2.31 -15.99 -8.19
N GLU A 175 1.59 -15.17 -7.44
CA GLU A 175 0.21 -14.73 -7.75
C GLU A 175 0.17 -14.01 -9.11
N VAL A 176 1.08 -13.05 -9.31
CA VAL A 176 1.21 -12.31 -10.57
C VAL A 176 1.69 -13.26 -11.67
N GLY A 177 2.64 -14.16 -11.42
CA GLY A 177 3.05 -15.14 -12.44
C GLY A 177 1.91 -16.05 -12.93
N ALA A 178 0.91 -16.33 -12.09
CA ALA A 178 -0.20 -17.24 -12.37
C ALA A 178 -1.43 -16.56 -13.00
N ASP A 179 -1.68 -15.29 -12.68
CA ASP A 179 -2.86 -14.56 -13.15
C ASP A 179 -2.47 -13.40 -14.08
N PRO A 180 -2.70 -13.52 -15.40
CA PRO A 180 -2.31 -12.50 -16.38
C PRO A 180 -3.07 -11.17 -16.22
N GLU A 181 -4.21 -11.13 -15.54
CA GLU A 181 -4.95 -9.87 -15.34
C GLU A 181 -4.26 -8.96 -14.31
N LEU A 182 -3.57 -9.54 -13.33
CA LEU A 182 -2.83 -8.75 -12.33
C LEU A 182 -1.80 -7.85 -13.01
N LEU A 183 -1.81 -6.58 -12.60
CA LEU A 183 -1.01 -5.48 -13.16
C LEU A 183 -1.40 -5.05 -14.58
N GLN A 184 -2.49 -5.53 -15.17
CA GLN A 184 -3.05 -4.87 -16.34
C GLN A 184 -3.57 -3.47 -15.99
N ILE A 185 -3.58 -2.58 -16.97
CA ILE A 185 -3.94 -1.18 -16.78
C ILE A 185 -5.43 -1.02 -17.09
N PHE A 186 -6.21 -0.52 -16.12
CA PHE A 186 -7.62 -0.20 -16.33
C PHE A 186 -7.86 1.30 -16.54
N SER A 187 -6.87 2.15 -16.33
CA SER A 187 -6.94 3.59 -16.65
C SER A 187 -5.54 4.21 -16.79
N GLY A 188 -5.38 5.07 -17.80
CA GLY A 188 -4.10 5.67 -18.22
C GLY A 188 -4.28 7.14 -18.60
N PHE A 189 -3.68 7.60 -19.70
CA PHE A 189 -3.81 8.99 -20.17
C PHE A 189 -5.27 9.38 -20.40
N ARG A 190 -5.66 10.53 -19.84
CA ARG A 190 -6.96 11.17 -20.07
C ARG A 190 -6.73 12.47 -20.82
N ASP A 191 -7.12 12.48 -22.09
CA ASP A 191 -6.99 13.64 -22.99
C ASP A 191 -8.04 14.71 -22.63
N PRO A 192 -7.63 15.87 -22.07
CA PRO A 192 -8.57 16.92 -21.70
C PRO A 192 -9.35 17.48 -22.88
N GLU A 193 -8.75 17.56 -24.08
CA GLU A 193 -9.40 18.09 -25.28
C GLU A 193 -10.46 17.10 -25.80
N ALA A 194 -10.11 15.81 -25.87
CA ALA A 194 -11.07 14.78 -26.27
C ALA A 194 -12.22 14.63 -25.27
N ASP A 195 -11.96 14.77 -23.96
CA ASP A 195 -12.99 14.77 -22.93
C ASP A 195 -13.88 16.02 -22.99
N ALA A 196 -13.33 17.20 -23.26
CA ALA A 196 -14.10 18.41 -23.49
C ALA A 196 -15.01 18.29 -24.73
N ALA A 197 -14.48 17.73 -25.82
CA ALA A 197 -15.25 17.48 -27.04
C ALA A 197 -16.40 16.48 -26.80
N ARG A 198 -16.15 15.38 -26.07
CA ARG A 198 -17.21 14.42 -25.67
C ARG A 198 -18.29 15.06 -24.80
N CYS A 199 -17.90 15.85 -23.81
CA CYS A 199 -18.84 16.60 -22.97
C CYS A 199 -19.71 17.53 -23.81
N ALA A 200 -19.11 18.30 -24.73
CA ALA A 200 -19.84 19.20 -25.62
C ALA A 200 -20.79 18.48 -26.59
N GLN A 201 -20.39 17.32 -27.10
CA GLN A 201 -21.18 16.57 -28.10
C GLN A 201 -22.27 15.68 -27.48
N GLN A 202 -22.01 15.10 -26.30
CA GLN A 202 -22.81 14.00 -25.76
C GLN A 202 -23.42 14.32 -24.39
N GLY A 203 -23.10 15.48 -23.79
CA GLY A 203 -23.52 15.84 -22.44
C GLY A 203 -22.86 15.01 -21.33
N ASN A 204 -21.99 14.05 -21.67
CA ASN A 204 -21.24 13.24 -20.72
C ASN A 204 -19.94 13.95 -20.32
N CYS A 205 -19.98 14.63 -19.18
CA CYS A 205 -18.86 15.47 -18.69
C CYS A 205 -18.04 14.81 -17.57
N ASP A 206 -18.26 13.52 -17.27
CA ASP A 206 -17.51 12.80 -16.24
C ASP A 206 -16.01 12.72 -16.56
N GLY A 207 -15.68 12.44 -17.83
CA GLY A 207 -14.30 12.44 -18.32
C GLY A 207 -13.66 13.81 -18.13
N LEU A 208 -14.36 14.87 -18.55
CA LEU A 208 -13.88 16.25 -18.41
C LEU A 208 -13.55 16.60 -16.96
N ARG A 209 -14.48 16.33 -16.02
CA ARG A 209 -14.27 16.56 -14.58
C ARG A 209 -13.06 15.80 -14.05
N ARG A 210 -12.85 14.57 -14.52
CA ARG A 210 -11.70 13.71 -14.14
C ARG A 210 -10.40 14.12 -14.84
N ALA A 211 -10.43 14.88 -15.93
CA ALA A 211 -9.26 15.28 -16.71
C ALA A 211 -8.75 16.69 -16.40
N VAL A 212 -9.59 17.62 -15.90
CA VAL A 212 -9.25 19.06 -15.73
C VAL A 212 -7.89 19.27 -15.08
N CYS A 213 -7.65 18.69 -13.91
CA CYS A 213 -6.34 18.77 -13.27
C CYS A 213 -6.05 17.52 -12.46
N SER A 214 -5.93 16.38 -13.14
CA SER A 214 -5.58 15.08 -12.55
C SER A 214 -4.26 14.55 -13.09
N PRO A 215 -3.54 13.71 -12.33
CA PRO A 215 -2.30 13.08 -12.80
C PRO A 215 -2.42 12.33 -14.13
N HIS A 216 -3.60 11.78 -14.45
CA HIS A 216 -3.82 11.07 -15.72
C HIS A 216 -3.66 11.97 -16.95
N ARG A 217 -3.83 13.29 -16.84
CA ARG A 217 -3.64 14.20 -17.98
C ARG A 217 -2.19 14.29 -18.44
N THR A 218 -1.22 13.90 -17.63
CA THR A 218 0.21 13.97 -18.02
C THR A 218 0.69 12.71 -18.72
N GLY A 219 -0.15 11.67 -18.79
CA GLY A 219 0.25 10.34 -19.26
C GLY A 219 1.26 9.64 -18.34
N THR A 220 1.47 10.15 -17.11
CA THR A 220 2.41 9.58 -16.13
C THR A 220 1.74 8.83 -14.98
N ALA A 221 0.41 8.85 -14.91
CA ALA A 221 -0.34 8.08 -13.94
C ALA A 221 -0.96 6.83 -14.57
N VAL A 222 -0.93 5.74 -13.82
CA VAL A 222 -1.48 4.43 -14.19
C VAL A 222 -2.37 3.91 -13.09
N ASP A 223 -3.52 3.37 -13.47
CA ASP A 223 -4.38 2.59 -12.58
C ASP A 223 -4.22 1.10 -12.93
N LEU A 224 -3.59 0.36 -12.02
CA LEU A 224 -3.23 -1.05 -12.17
C LEU A 224 -4.24 -1.95 -11.48
N TYR A 225 -4.63 -3.05 -12.11
CA TYR A 225 -5.41 -4.10 -11.46
C TYR A 225 -4.54 -4.82 -10.41
N VAL A 226 -4.84 -4.63 -9.12
CA VAL A 226 -4.12 -5.22 -7.99
C VAL A 226 -4.96 -6.25 -7.21
N GLY A 227 -6.01 -6.72 -7.85
CA GLY A 227 -7.09 -7.52 -7.26
C GLY A 227 -8.34 -6.70 -6.97
N GLN A 228 -9.44 -7.39 -6.72
CA GLN A 228 -10.77 -6.81 -6.55
C GLN A 228 -11.53 -7.53 -5.44
N ALA A 229 -12.11 -6.77 -4.51
CA ALA A 229 -12.96 -7.36 -3.48
C ALA A 229 -14.25 -7.92 -4.12
N PRO A 230 -14.74 -9.10 -3.69
CA PRO A 230 -15.94 -9.71 -4.27
C PRO A 230 -17.14 -8.76 -4.31
N GLY A 231 -17.73 -8.59 -5.50
CA GLY A 231 -18.92 -7.75 -5.71
C GLY A 231 -18.67 -6.24 -5.76
N LEU A 232 -17.42 -5.77 -5.67
CA LEU A 232 -17.05 -4.35 -5.75
C LEU A 232 -16.22 -4.10 -7.01
N GLY A 233 -16.26 -2.89 -7.59
CA GLY A 233 -15.45 -2.55 -8.77
C GLY A 233 -13.94 -2.46 -8.48
N VAL A 234 -13.12 -2.56 -9.52
CA VAL A 234 -11.64 -2.46 -9.45
C VAL A 234 -11.13 -1.09 -8.98
N ASP A 235 -11.97 -0.06 -9.11
CA ASP A 235 -11.73 1.32 -8.68
C ASP A 235 -12.53 1.69 -7.42
N SER A 236 -13.07 0.70 -6.69
CA SER A 236 -13.86 0.96 -5.49
C SER A 236 -12.99 1.50 -4.36
N THR A 237 -13.31 2.71 -3.90
CA THR A 237 -12.64 3.42 -2.79
C THR A 237 -13.19 3.06 -1.40
N THR A 238 -14.14 2.12 -1.32
CA THR A 238 -14.69 1.67 -0.03
C THR A 238 -13.56 1.14 0.88
N PRO A 239 -13.64 1.34 2.21
CA PRO A 239 -12.60 0.85 3.12
C PRO A 239 -12.31 -0.65 2.96
N ALA A 240 -13.35 -1.48 2.81
CA ALA A 240 -13.21 -2.92 2.61
C ALA A 240 -12.49 -3.28 1.30
N SER A 241 -12.77 -2.57 0.20
CA SER A 241 -12.08 -2.77 -1.07
C SER A 241 -10.60 -2.42 -0.97
N ARG A 242 -10.28 -1.25 -0.39
CA ARG A 242 -8.89 -0.81 -0.21
C ARG A 242 -8.11 -1.74 0.72
N GLU A 243 -8.72 -2.20 1.80
CA GLU A 243 -8.11 -3.19 2.68
C GLU A 243 -7.88 -4.54 1.98
N TYR A 244 -8.84 -5.02 1.18
CA TYR A 244 -8.67 -6.23 0.40
C TYR A 244 -7.46 -6.14 -0.53
N MET A 245 -7.38 -5.06 -1.32
CA MET A 245 -6.23 -4.81 -2.21
C MET A 245 -4.93 -4.65 -1.43
N ALA A 246 -4.94 -3.92 -0.30
CA ALA A 246 -3.75 -3.70 0.51
C ALA A 246 -3.17 -4.99 1.11
N ARG A 247 -3.99 -6.03 1.26
CA ARG A 247 -3.56 -7.34 1.76
C ARG A 247 -2.96 -8.23 0.68
N SER A 248 -3.20 -7.97 -0.61
CA SER A 248 -2.73 -8.83 -1.71
C SER A 248 -1.21 -8.86 -1.79
N ALA A 249 -0.66 -9.99 -2.25
CA ALA A 249 0.79 -10.12 -2.44
C ALA A 249 1.27 -9.14 -3.52
N THR A 250 0.45 -8.97 -4.56
CA THR A 250 0.65 -8.00 -5.65
C THR A 250 0.87 -6.58 -5.12
N TYR A 251 -0.06 -6.04 -4.32
CA TYR A 251 0.07 -4.66 -3.82
C TYR A 251 1.25 -4.51 -2.86
N ARG A 252 1.47 -5.48 -1.96
CA ARG A 252 2.62 -5.46 -1.02
C ARG A 252 3.96 -5.47 -1.77
N TRP A 253 4.04 -6.21 -2.87
CA TRP A 253 5.23 -6.20 -3.72
C TRP A 253 5.42 -4.84 -4.39
N LEU A 254 4.35 -4.21 -4.92
CA LEU A 254 4.42 -2.87 -5.50
C LEU A 254 4.92 -1.84 -4.48
N VAL A 255 4.36 -1.83 -3.27
CA VAL A 255 4.80 -0.91 -2.20
C VAL A 255 6.30 -1.02 -1.91
N THR A 256 6.84 -2.24 -2.01
CA THR A 256 8.26 -2.50 -1.75
C THR A 256 9.15 -2.19 -2.95
N ASN A 257 8.66 -2.44 -4.18
CA ASN A 257 9.51 -2.56 -5.37
C ASN A 257 9.19 -1.57 -6.49
N ALA A 258 7.98 -1.03 -6.58
CA ALA A 258 7.56 -0.14 -7.67
C ALA A 258 8.46 1.10 -7.76
N GLY A 259 8.99 1.52 -6.61
CA GLY A 259 10.08 2.49 -6.50
C GLY A 259 11.14 2.21 -7.55
N ARG A 260 11.79 1.04 -7.57
CA ARG A 260 12.88 0.63 -8.50
C ARG A 260 12.63 0.95 -9.98
N PHE A 261 11.38 1.11 -10.38
CA PHE A 261 10.95 1.39 -11.75
C PHE A 261 10.53 2.84 -11.99
N GLY A 262 10.45 3.67 -10.95
CA GLY A 262 10.13 5.09 -10.97
C GLY A 262 8.70 5.43 -10.56
N PHE A 263 7.99 4.51 -9.90
CA PHE A 263 6.59 4.70 -9.51
C PHE A 263 6.44 4.95 -8.01
N VAL A 264 5.52 5.85 -7.66
CA VAL A 264 5.07 6.11 -6.29
C VAL A 264 3.55 5.93 -6.19
N PRO A 265 3.02 5.47 -5.03
CA PRO A 265 1.60 5.23 -4.88
C PRO A 265 0.84 6.50 -4.52
N TYR A 266 -0.43 6.56 -4.92
CA TYR A 266 -1.41 7.39 -4.21
C TYR A 266 -2.00 6.58 -3.04
N VAL A 267 -1.64 6.97 -1.82
CA VAL A 267 -2.05 6.29 -0.57
C VAL A 267 -3.55 5.95 -0.45
N TYR A 268 -4.44 6.75 -1.02
CA TYR A 268 -5.88 6.51 -0.91
C TYR A 268 -6.37 5.43 -1.89
N GLU A 269 -5.70 5.22 -3.01
CA GLU A 269 -6.15 4.37 -4.12
C GLU A 269 -5.05 3.32 -4.40
N PRO A 270 -5.14 2.09 -3.87
CA PRO A 270 -4.09 1.06 -4.01
C PRO A 270 -3.68 0.74 -5.45
N TRP A 271 -4.58 0.97 -6.40
CA TRP A 271 -4.36 0.77 -7.82
C TRP A 271 -3.64 1.94 -8.51
N HIS A 272 -3.60 3.13 -7.91
CA HIS A 272 -3.14 4.35 -8.57
C HIS A 272 -1.65 4.63 -8.29
N TRP A 273 -0.85 4.66 -9.36
CA TRP A 273 0.59 4.87 -9.30
C TRP A 273 1.02 5.97 -10.26
N GLU A 274 1.96 6.81 -9.81
CA GLU A 274 2.51 7.91 -10.60
C GLU A 274 3.99 7.69 -10.88
N TYR A 275 4.38 7.91 -12.13
CA TYR A 275 5.76 7.89 -12.56
C TYR A 275 6.45 9.26 -12.34
N VAL A 276 7.60 9.28 -11.66
CA VAL A 276 8.19 10.50 -11.08
C VAL A 276 9.64 10.81 -11.49
N LYS A 277 10.19 10.18 -12.55
CA LYS A 277 11.61 10.34 -12.93
C LYS A 277 12.10 11.80 -13.14
N PRO A 278 13.41 12.09 -12.95
CA PRO A 278 14.51 11.12 -12.84
C PRO A 278 14.61 10.44 -11.47
N TRP A 279 14.99 9.16 -11.51
CA TRP A 279 15.08 8.23 -10.39
C TRP A 279 16.03 8.77 -9.31
N ASP A 280 15.49 9.13 -8.14
CA ASP A 280 16.28 9.40 -6.94
C ASP A 280 16.60 8.06 -6.24
N PRO A 281 17.88 7.70 -6.08
CA PRO A 281 18.30 6.51 -5.34
C PRO A 281 17.77 6.44 -3.90
N SER A 282 17.37 7.57 -3.29
CA SER A 282 16.73 7.61 -1.97
C SER A 282 15.37 6.87 -1.93
N PHE A 283 14.77 6.58 -3.10
CA PHE A 283 13.57 5.76 -3.23
C PHE A 283 13.86 4.26 -3.43
N ALA A 284 15.13 3.86 -3.57
CA ALA A 284 15.54 2.45 -3.55
C ALA A 284 15.58 1.94 -2.09
N PRO A 285 15.20 0.67 -1.82
CA PRO A 285 15.36 0.05 -0.51
C PRO A 285 16.79 0.10 0.04
#